data_AF-A0A7Y3P461-F1
#
_entry.id   AF-A0A7Y3P461-F1
#
_cell.length_a   1.000
_cell.length_b   1.000
_cell.length_c   1.000
_cell.angle_alpha   90.00
_cell.angle_beta   90.00
_cell.angle_gamma   90.00
#
_symmetry.space_group_name_H-M   'P 1'
#
loop_
_entity.id
_entity.type
_entity.pdbx_description
1 polymer ?
#
loop_
_entity_poly.entity_id
_entity_poly.type
_entity_poly.pdbx_seq_one_letter_code
_entity_poly.pdbx_strand_id
1 'polypeptide(L)'
;YGGMVLVDGTGLGEMGEAVLRDRKMLSHDGIVTAVVAIDAEEVQTIGVPDIVTRGAFYEPESEELIEHLRSHLSAMLATLSSDALRDTNSVREHVRATLAKEIFSRTRRRPVIVPIVIEA
;
A
#
# COMPACT_ATOMS: atom_id res chain seq x y z
N TYR A 1 25.58 -17.19 33.77
CA TYR A 1 25.48 -15.76 33.42
C TYR A 1 26.41 -15.49 32.25
N GLY A 2 25.94 -15.71 31.02
CA GLY A 2 26.72 -15.50 29.81
C GLY A 2 26.00 -14.51 28.92
N GLY A 3 26.38 -13.24 29.00
CA GLY A 3 25.91 -12.20 28.09
C GLY A 3 26.76 -12.23 26.83
N MET A 4 26.12 -12.46 25.68
CA MET A 4 26.75 -12.16 24.39
C MET A 4 26.61 -10.67 24.14
N VAL A 5 27.69 -9.93 24.34
CA VAL A 5 27.81 -8.55 23.89
C VAL A 5 28.30 -8.59 22.46
N LEU A 6 27.42 -8.23 21.50
CA LEU A 6 27.82 -7.91 20.14
C LEU A 6 28.34 -6.47 20.15
N VAL A 7 29.65 -6.29 19.99
CA VAL A 7 30.24 -4.98 19.75
C VAL A 7 30.53 -4.93 18.25
N ASP A 8 29.69 -4.22 17.50
CA ASP A 8 30.04 -3.80 16.15
C ASP A 8 30.34 -2.31 16.19
N GLY A 9 31.49 -1.94 15.64
CA GLY A 9 32.02 -0.58 15.70
C GLY A 9 31.13 0.41 14.97
N THR A 10 31.21 1.67 15.40
CA THR A 10 30.68 2.87 14.72
C THR A 10 29.18 3.16 14.88
N GLY A 11 28.82 3.78 16.01
CA GLY A 11 28.04 5.03 16.00
C GLY A 11 26.63 5.09 15.39
N LEU A 12 25.88 3.98 15.27
CA LEU A 12 24.54 3.97 14.68
C LEU A 12 23.54 3.15 15.53
N GLY A 13 23.49 3.43 16.83
CA GLY A 13 22.76 2.63 17.82
C GLY A 13 21.22 2.71 17.78
N GLU A 14 20.62 3.77 17.22
CA GLU A 14 19.16 3.94 17.23
C GLU A 14 18.52 3.95 15.83
N MET A 15 19.25 4.38 14.79
CA MET A 15 18.71 4.44 13.42
C MET A 15 18.84 3.12 12.65
N GLY A 16 19.79 2.25 13.01
CA GLY A 16 20.01 0.98 12.32
C GLY A 16 18.89 -0.04 12.55
N GLU A 17 18.31 -0.08 13.75
CA GLU A 17 17.26 -1.03 14.10
C GLU A 17 15.94 -0.75 13.37
N ALA A 18 15.60 0.53 13.16
CA ALA A 18 14.43 0.94 12.37
C ALA A 18 14.58 0.55 10.89
N VAL A 19 15.74 0.85 10.29
CA VAL A 19 16.02 0.51 8.89
C VAL A 19 16.06 -1.02 8.67
N LEU A 20 16.60 -1.77 9.62
CA LEU A 20 16.62 -3.23 9.58
C LEU A 20 15.22 -3.84 9.79
N ARG A 21 14.37 -3.26 10.66
CA ARG A 21 12.96 -3.63 10.80
C ARG A 21 12.18 -3.37 9.51
N ASP A 22 12.33 -2.19 8.91
CA ASP A 22 11.69 -1.85 7.63
C ASP A 22 12.11 -2.82 6.52
N ARG A 23 13.42 -3.13 6.42
CA ARG A 23 13.91 -4.12 5.46
C ARG A 23 13.32 -5.52 5.68
N LYS A 24 13.15 -5.93 6.95
CA LYS A 24 12.58 -7.25 7.28
C LYS A 24 11.08 -7.31 6.95
N MET A 25 10.33 -6.23 7.17
CA MET A 25 8.91 -6.13 6.81
C MET A 25 8.71 -6.10 5.28
N LEU A 26 9.60 -5.41 4.55
CA LEU A 26 9.60 -5.34 3.08
C LEU A 26 10.05 -6.64 2.41
N SER A 27 10.89 -7.46 3.06
CA SER A 27 11.45 -8.69 2.47
C SER A 27 10.52 -9.90 2.52
N HIS A 28 9.42 -9.87 3.30
CA HIS A 28 8.59 -11.07 3.54
C HIS A 28 7.22 -11.04 2.84
N ASP A 29 6.54 -9.88 2.81
CA ASP A 29 5.15 -9.82 2.35
C ASP A 29 4.96 -9.08 1.02
N GLY A 30 6.02 -8.45 0.48
CA GLY A 30 6.00 -7.70 -0.77
C GLY A 30 5.36 -6.32 -0.69
N ILE A 31 5.34 -5.62 -1.82
CA ILE A 31 4.83 -4.25 -1.96
C ILE A 31 3.68 -4.22 -2.96
N VAL A 32 2.63 -3.47 -2.62
CA VAL A 32 1.51 -3.16 -3.50
C VAL A 32 1.41 -1.63 -3.64
N THR A 33 1.52 -1.15 -4.87
CA THR A 33 1.38 0.25 -5.22
C THR A 33 0.06 0.45 -5.94
N ALA A 34 -0.73 1.43 -5.52
CA ALA A 34 -1.98 1.78 -6.17
C ALA A 34 -1.93 3.23 -6.64
N VAL A 35 -2.14 3.44 -7.93
CA VAL A 35 -2.11 4.76 -8.58
C VAL A 35 -3.53 5.17 -8.88
N VAL A 36 -3.93 6.32 -8.34
CA VAL A 36 -5.25 6.92 -8.55
C VAL A 36 -5.05 8.34 -9.08
N ALA A 37 -5.71 8.67 -10.18
CA ALA A 37 -5.80 10.05 -10.66
C ALA A 37 -7.16 10.62 -10.26
N ILE A 38 -7.16 11.82 -9.69
CA ILE A 38 -8.36 12.55 -9.29
C ILE A 38 -8.33 13.95 -9.90
N ASP A 39 -9.51 14.44 -10.24
CA ASP A 39 -9.78 15.83 -10.56
C ASP A 39 -10.47 16.45 -9.34
N ALA A 40 -9.76 17.31 -8.62
CA ALA A 40 -10.27 17.94 -7.40
C ALA A 40 -11.27 19.07 -7.70
N GLU A 41 -11.20 19.66 -8.91
CA GLU A 41 -12.08 20.73 -9.35
C GLU A 41 -13.46 20.17 -9.73
N GLU A 42 -13.48 19.14 -10.57
CA GLU A 42 -14.69 18.42 -11.02
C GLU A 42 -15.15 17.34 -10.04
N VAL A 43 -14.35 17.07 -8.99
CA VAL A 43 -14.67 16.11 -7.92
C VAL A 43 -14.96 14.72 -8.47
N GLN A 44 -14.05 14.24 -9.31
CA GLN A 44 -14.20 12.96 -9.99
C GLN A 44 -12.87 12.21 -10.06
N THR A 45 -12.96 10.89 -10.19
CA THR A 45 -11.78 10.06 -10.49
C THR A 45 -11.54 10.02 -11.98
N ILE A 46 -10.29 10.20 -12.38
CA ILE A 46 -9.88 10.18 -13.77
C ILE A 46 -9.47 8.75 -14.13
N GLY A 47 -10.39 8.03 -14.78
CA GLY A 47 -10.14 6.67 -15.24
C GLY A 47 -10.13 5.62 -14.13
N VAL A 48 -9.55 4.46 -14.43
CA VAL A 48 -9.51 3.30 -13.54
C VAL A 48 -8.20 3.31 -12.74
N PRO A 49 -8.23 3.06 -11.42
CA PRO A 49 -7.02 2.89 -10.61
C PRO A 49 -6.11 1.78 -11.16
N ASP A 50 -4.81 2.04 -11.19
CA ASP A 50 -3.84 1.01 -11.54
C ASP A 50 -3.17 0.42 -10.30
N ILE A 51 -2.88 -0.87 -10.33
CA ILE A 51 -2.27 -1.61 -9.23
C ILE A 51 -1.03 -2.33 -9.74
N VAL A 52 0.10 -1.99 -9.15
CA VAL A 52 1.39 -2.60 -9.44
C VAL A 52 1.86 -3.33 -8.19
N THR A 53 2.33 -4.56 -8.36
CA THR A 53 2.71 -5.41 -7.22
C THR A 53 4.13 -5.94 -7.44
N ARG A 54 4.92 -5.95 -6.37
CA ARG A 54 6.30 -6.45 -6.39
C ARG A 54 6.53 -7.37 -5.21
N GLY A 55 6.69 -8.65 -5.48
CA GLY A 55 6.94 -9.68 -4.46
C GLY A 55 5.73 -10.03 -3.58
N ALA A 56 4.59 -9.32 -3.71
CA ALA A 56 3.39 -9.55 -2.90
C ALA A 56 2.57 -10.73 -3.42
N PHE A 57 2.44 -10.83 -4.75
CA PHE A 57 1.73 -11.90 -5.45
C PHE A 57 2.69 -12.52 -6.47
N TYR A 58 2.81 -13.85 -6.44
CA TYR A 58 3.48 -14.66 -7.45
C TYR A 58 2.42 -15.63 -7.98
N GLU A 59 2.50 -16.04 -9.26
CA GLU A 59 1.61 -16.99 -9.97
C GLU A 59 0.48 -16.38 -10.83
N PRO A 60 0.01 -17.08 -11.89
CA PRO A 60 -1.04 -16.61 -12.80
C PRO A 60 -2.38 -16.23 -12.12
N GLU A 61 -2.66 -16.72 -10.91
CA GLU A 61 -3.83 -16.32 -10.10
C GLU A 61 -3.78 -14.85 -9.61
N SER A 62 -2.62 -14.20 -9.74
CA SER A 62 -2.45 -12.79 -9.37
C SER A 62 -3.27 -11.83 -10.24
N GLU A 63 -3.56 -12.16 -11.49
CA GLU A 63 -4.29 -11.27 -12.40
C GLU A 63 -5.76 -11.09 -11.98
N GLU A 64 -6.43 -12.18 -11.62
CA GLU A 64 -7.80 -12.14 -11.09
C GLU A 64 -7.89 -11.40 -9.75
N LEU A 65 -6.89 -11.59 -8.87
CA LEU A 65 -6.82 -10.86 -7.61
C LEU A 65 -6.61 -9.37 -7.85
N ILE A 66 -5.69 -9.01 -8.75
CA ILE A 66 -5.42 -7.61 -9.09
C ILE A 66 -6.66 -6.96 -9.69
N GLU A 67 -7.36 -7.63 -10.60
CA GLU A 67 -8.59 -7.10 -11.21
C GLU A 67 -9.70 -6.93 -10.18
N HIS A 68 -9.84 -7.88 -9.26
CA HIS A 68 -10.75 -7.74 -8.12
C HIS A 68 -10.42 -6.51 -7.27
N LEU A 69 -9.14 -6.29 -6.96
CA LEU A 69 -8.71 -5.12 -6.18
C LEU A 69 -8.98 -3.82 -6.94
N ARG A 70 -8.76 -3.77 -8.26
CA ARG A 70 -9.09 -2.60 -9.10
C ARG A 70 -10.58 -2.30 -9.09
N SER A 71 -11.42 -3.33 -9.24
CA SER A 71 -12.88 -3.19 -9.18
C SER A 71 -13.35 -2.66 -7.83
N HIS A 72 -12.83 -3.19 -6.73
CA HIS A 72 -13.17 -2.72 -5.38
C HIS A 72 -12.69 -1.30 -5.11
N LEU A 73 -11.49 -0.92 -5.57
CA LEU A 73 -11.03 0.46 -5.48
C LEU A 73 -11.90 1.41 -6.28
N SER A 74 -12.26 1.05 -7.51
CA SER A 74 -13.13 1.86 -8.36
C SER A 74 -14.50 2.07 -7.72
N ALA A 75 -15.09 1.00 -7.18
CA ALA A 75 -16.36 1.08 -6.47
C ALA A 75 -16.26 1.96 -5.21
N MET A 76 -15.20 1.81 -4.42
CA MET A 76 -14.96 2.64 -3.24
C MET A 76 -14.83 4.12 -3.62
N LEU A 77 -14.02 4.44 -4.64
CA LEU A 77 -13.81 5.81 -5.09
C LEU A 77 -15.12 6.46 -5.58
N ALA A 78 -15.99 5.70 -6.25
CA ALA A 78 -17.31 6.16 -6.68
C ALA A 78 -18.29 6.42 -5.51
N THR A 79 -18.02 5.88 -4.32
CA THR A 79 -18.82 6.11 -3.11
C THR A 79 -18.28 7.21 -2.20
N LEU A 80 -17.10 7.74 -2.48
CA LEU A 80 -16.52 8.82 -1.69
C LEU A 80 -17.33 10.11 -1.86
N SER A 81 -17.45 10.87 -0.78
CA SER A 81 -18.06 12.19 -0.82
C SER A 81 -17.15 13.19 -1.54
N SER A 82 -17.74 14.29 -1.98
CA SER A 82 -17.02 15.37 -2.65
C SER A 82 -15.88 15.94 -1.81
N ASP A 83 -16.11 16.10 -0.51
CA ASP A 83 -15.09 16.55 0.44
C ASP A 83 -13.95 15.53 0.59
N ALA A 84 -14.26 14.23 0.59
CA ALA A 84 -13.25 13.18 0.71
C ALA A 84 -12.40 13.04 -0.56
N LEU A 85 -12.98 13.30 -1.75
CA LEU A 85 -12.24 13.31 -3.02
C LEU A 85 -11.31 14.52 -3.15
N ARG A 86 -11.66 15.65 -2.54
CA ARG A 86 -10.81 16.87 -2.52
C ARG A 86 -9.65 16.77 -1.54
N ASP A 87 -9.76 15.92 -0.52
CA ASP A 87 -8.65 15.67 0.39
C ASP A 87 -7.84 14.44 -0.07
N THR A 88 -6.74 14.72 -0.74
CA THR A 88 -5.80 13.71 -1.23
C THR A 88 -5.29 12.78 -0.11
N ASN A 89 -5.23 13.23 1.14
CA ASN A 89 -4.88 12.35 2.27
C ASN A 89 -6.01 11.40 2.61
N SER A 90 -7.25 11.88 2.67
CA SER A 90 -8.43 11.04 2.83
C SER A 90 -8.50 9.97 1.74
N VAL A 91 -8.25 10.31 0.47
CA VAL A 91 -8.19 9.32 -0.63
C VAL A 91 -7.12 8.26 -0.37
N ARG A 92 -5.89 8.67 -0.01
CA ARG A 92 -4.78 7.74 0.31
C ARG A 92 -5.16 6.78 1.44
N GLU A 93 -5.81 7.28 2.50
CA GLU A 93 -6.23 6.47 3.65
C GLU A 93 -7.30 5.44 3.25
N HIS A 94 -8.32 5.85 2.50
CA HIS A 94 -9.37 4.95 2.02
C HIS A 94 -8.82 3.87 1.08
N VAL A 95 -7.94 4.24 0.14
CA VAL A 95 -7.25 3.30 -0.75
C VAL A 95 -6.45 2.27 0.06
N ARG A 96 -5.65 2.74 1.02
CA ARG A 96 -4.83 1.87 1.88
C ARG A 96 -5.68 0.90 2.70
N ALA A 97 -6.74 1.39 3.34
CA ALA A 97 -7.63 0.58 4.16
C ALA A 97 -8.37 -0.48 3.34
N THR A 98 -8.85 -0.09 2.16
CA THR A 98 -9.58 -0.99 1.24
C THR A 98 -8.68 -2.12 0.76
N LEU A 99 -7.50 -1.79 0.23
CA LEU A 99 -6.53 -2.79 -0.23
C LEU A 99 -6.05 -3.69 0.91
N ALA A 100 -5.74 -3.13 2.08
CA ALA A 100 -5.29 -3.93 3.23
C ALA A 100 -6.34 -4.98 3.63
N LYS A 101 -7.62 -4.58 3.65
CA LYS A 101 -8.73 -5.47 3.98
C LYS A 101 -8.89 -6.58 2.94
N GLU A 102 -8.97 -6.22 1.66
CA GLU A 102 -9.22 -7.19 0.58
C GLU A 102 -8.06 -8.17 0.39
N ILE A 103 -6.82 -7.68 0.45
CA ILE A 103 -5.62 -8.52 0.35
C ILE A 103 -5.56 -9.47 1.54
N PHE A 104 -5.79 -8.99 2.76
CA PHE A 104 -5.74 -9.85 3.95
C PHE A 104 -6.85 -10.90 3.94
N SER A 105 -8.06 -10.52 3.51
CA SER A 105 -9.20 -11.43 3.40
C SER A 105 -8.91 -12.63 2.49
N ARG A 106 -8.27 -12.37 1.34
CA ARG A 106 -8.03 -13.38 0.31
C ARG A 106 -6.73 -14.15 0.50
N THR A 107 -5.65 -13.46 0.85
CA THR A 107 -4.29 -14.03 0.85
C THR A 107 -3.73 -14.29 2.24
N ARG A 108 -4.37 -13.76 3.28
CA ARG A 108 -3.86 -13.73 4.68
C ARG A 108 -2.49 -13.07 4.83
N ARG A 109 -2.01 -12.31 3.83
CA ARG A 109 -0.77 -11.54 3.86
C ARG A 109 -1.02 -10.06 4.15
N ARG A 110 0.03 -9.35 4.57
CA ARG A 110 -0.03 -7.90 4.83
C ARG A 110 1.12 -7.18 4.10
N PRO A 111 1.06 -7.10 2.76
CA PRO A 111 2.06 -6.35 2.01
C PRO A 111 2.06 -4.88 2.42
N VAL A 112 3.18 -4.22 2.18
CA VAL A 112 3.27 -2.77 2.31
C VAL A 112 2.48 -2.13 1.18
N ILE A 113 1.48 -1.32 1.52
CA ILE A 113 0.62 -0.64 0.55
C ILE A 113 1.06 0.82 0.43
N VAL A 114 1.37 1.23 -0.80
CA VAL A 114 1.81 2.59 -1.13
C VAL A 114 0.80 3.23 -2.09
N PRO A 115 -0.16 4.03 -1.59
CA PRO A 115 -1.09 4.76 -2.43
C PRO A 115 -0.42 6.00 -3.03
N ILE A 116 -0.50 6.15 -4.35
CA ILE A 116 -0.07 7.32 -5.10
C ILE A 116 -1.34 7.97 -5.65
N VAL A 117 -1.62 9.19 -5.21
CA VAL A 117 -2.76 9.96 -5.70
C VAL A 117 -2.21 11.16 -6.46
N ILE A 118 -2.62 11.27 -7.72
CA ILE A 118 -2.22 12.32 -8.65
C ILE A 118 -3.44 13.23 -8.82
N GLU A 119 -3.25 14.51 -8.54
CA GLU A 119 -4.22 15.55 -8.87
C GLU A 119 -3.88 16.05 -10.28
N ALA A 120 -4.87 16.06 -11.17
CA ALA A 120 -4.73 16.52 -12.56
C ALA A 120 -5.67 17.68 -12.86
#